data_AF-A0A087T7U6-F1
#
_entry.id   AF-A0A087T7U6-F1
#
_cell.length_a   1.000
_cell.length_b   1.000
_cell.length_c   1.000
_cell.angle_alpha   90.00
_cell.angle_beta   90.00
_cell.angle_gamma   90.00
#
_symmetry.space_group_name_H-M   'P 1'
#
loop_
_entity.id
_entity.type
_entity.pdbx_description
1 polymer ?
#
loop_
_entity_poly.entity_id
_entity_poly.type
_entity_poly.pdbx_seq_one_letter_code
_entity_poly.pdbx_strand_id
1 'polypeptide(L)'
;MRCFHDSTQNLNYVVVTWDSPKNVRGSIQAYNVTLEGEARYRNASGHVVLDTFQEFNEVQKENKAFKSTVRPNTRYAVTVCTVNKAGCGPSSRPTDKSKCMSPPSVPSSMPEFELNTMEGH
;
A
#
# COMPACT_ATOMS: atom_id res chain seq x y z
N MET A 1 9.32 -3.54 -1.76
CA MET A 1 7.84 -3.46 -1.81
C MET A 1 7.41 -3.09 -3.21
N ARG A 2 6.26 -3.61 -3.66
CA ARG A 2 5.64 -3.26 -4.95
C ARG A 2 4.12 -3.22 -4.80
N CYS A 3 3.50 -2.31 -5.54
CA CYS A 3 2.05 -2.24 -5.69
C CYS A 3 1.67 -2.83 -7.05
N PHE A 4 0.57 -3.58 -7.10
CA PHE A 4 0.07 -4.25 -8.29
C PHE A 4 -1.43 -3.97 -8.45
N HIS A 5 -1.89 -3.98 -9.69
CA HIS A 5 -3.31 -4.04 -10.04
C HIS A 5 -3.60 -5.37 -10.72
N ASP A 6 -4.60 -6.10 -10.23
CA ASP A 6 -5.14 -7.28 -10.87
C ASP A 6 -6.44 -6.89 -11.57
N SER A 7 -6.38 -6.82 -12.91
CA SER A 7 -7.53 -6.45 -13.73
C SER A 7 -8.62 -7.51 -13.76
N THR A 8 -8.31 -8.78 -13.45
CA THR A 8 -9.30 -9.86 -13.44
C THR A 8 -10.22 -9.78 -12.22
N GLN A 9 -9.66 -9.36 -11.07
CA GLN A 9 -10.40 -9.18 -9.82
C GLN A 9 -10.77 -7.71 -9.56
N ASN A 10 -10.24 -6.78 -10.36
CA ASN A 10 -10.32 -5.34 -10.16
C ASN A 10 -9.85 -4.90 -8.75
N LEU A 11 -8.73 -5.49 -8.31
CA LEU A 11 -8.17 -5.26 -6.98
C LEU A 11 -6.73 -4.76 -7.07
N ASN A 12 -6.34 -3.93 -6.10
CA ASN A 12 -4.94 -3.53 -5.94
C ASN A 12 -4.34 -4.29 -4.76
N TYR A 13 -3.06 -4.66 -4.88
CA TYR A 13 -2.34 -5.34 -3.80
C TYR A 13 -0.98 -4.71 -3.57
N VAL A 14 -0.55 -4.73 -2.32
CA VAL A 14 0.86 -4.51 -1.96
C VAL A 14 1.51 -5.85 -1.68
N VAL A 15 2.74 -6.04 -2.16
CA VAL A 15 3.61 -7.15 -1.76
C VAL A 15 4.88 -6.57 -1.14
N VAL A 16 5.15 -7.01 0.08
CA VAL A 16 6.30 -6.60 0.88
C VAL A 16 7.15 -7.85 1.14
N THR A 17 8.46 -7.72 0.95
CA THR A 17 9.43 -8.77 1.26
C THR A 17 10.60 -8.16 2.01
N TRP A 18 11.21 -8.92 2.92
CA TRP A 18 12.33 -8.46 3.74
C TRP A 18 13.28 -9.61 4.08
N ASP A 19 14.52 -9.26 4.39
CA ASP A 19 15.50 -10.19 4.91
C ASP A 19 15.43 -10.27 6.44
N SER A 20 15.92 -11.37 7.01
CA SER A 20 16.11 -11.47 8.46
C SER A 20 17.11 -10.42 8.95
N PRO A 21 16.84 -9.73 10.08
CA PRO A 21 17.77 -8.75 10.62
C PRO A 21 19.05 -9.41 11.11
N LYS A 22 20.19 -8.74 10.92
CA LYS A 22 21.51 -9.25 11.28
C LYS A 22 21.76 -9.27 12.80
N ASN A 23 21.19 -8.30 13.53
CA ASN A 23 21.47 -8.08 14.94
C ASN A 23 20.21 -8.30 15.79
N VAL A 24 19.76 -9.56 15.88
CA VAL A 24 18.57 -9.90 16.66
C VAL A 24 18.90 -9.98 18.15
N ARG A 25 18.10 -9.31 18.99
CA ARG A 25 18.17 -9.46 20.45
C ARG A 25 17.08 -10.44 20.90
N GLY A 26 17.49 -11.67 21.23
CA GLY A 26 16.59 -12.77 21.57
C GLY A 26 16.04 -13.51 20.36
N SER A 27 15.09 -14.42 20.60
CA SER A 27 14.47 -15.24 19.54
C SER A 27 13.29 -14.50 18.90
N ILE A 28 13.29 -14.41 17.57
CA ILE A 28 12.15 -13.88 16.79
C ILE A 28 10.97 -14.83 16.96
N GLN A 29 9.81 -14.27 17.32
CA GLN A 29 8.53 -14.99 17.39
C GLN A 29 7.64 -14.67 16.18
N ALA A 30 7.68 -13.42 15.71
CA ALA A 30 6.97 -12.95 14.54
C ALA A 30 7.63 -11.68 13.97
N TYR A 31 7.09 -11.18 12.87
CA TYR A 31 7.32 -9.83 12.38
C TYR A 31 6.03 -9.04 12.51
N ASN A 32 6.10 -7.74 12.74
CA ASN A 32 4.96 -6.85 12.57
C ASN A 32 5.24 -5.94 11.37
N VAL A 33 4.33 -5.96 10.39
CA VAL A 33 4.37 -5.15 9.18
C VAL A 33 3.39 -4.00 9.37
N THR A 34 3.95 -2.81 9.49
CA THR A 34 3.20 -1.56 9.59
C THR A 34 3.05 -0.98 8.20
N LEU A 35 1.81 -0.93 7.70
CA LEU A 35 1.46 -0.35 6.41
C LEU A 35 0.79 0.99 6.63
N GLU A 36 1.38 2.06 6.11
CA GLU A 36 0.86 3.43 6.17
C GLU A 36 0.39 3.83 4.77
N GLY A 37 -0.80 4.44 4.69
CA GLY A 37 -1.40 4.89 3.44
C GLY A 37 -1.76 6.37 3.49
N GLU A 38 -1.49 7.08 2.40
CA GLU A 38 -1.87 8.48 2.18
C GLU A 38 -2.54 8.62 0.80
N ALA A 39 -3.80 9.05 0.79
CA ALA A 39 -4.57 9.30 -0.43
C ALA A 39 -5.01 10.77 -0.48
N ARG A 40 -4.88 11.39 -1.66
CA ARG A 40 -5.36 12.74 -1.92
C ARG A 40 -6.39 12.71 -3.03
N TYR A 41 -7.64 13.09 -2.71
CA TYR A 41 -8.75 13.04 -3.66
C TYR A 41 -9.73 14.19 -3.45
N ARG A 42 -10.61 14.44 -4.42
CA ARG A 42 -11.78 15.32 -4.22
C ARG A 42 -12.96 14.48 -3.78
N ASN A 43 -13.61 14.87 -2.69
CA ASN A 43 -14.83 14.21 -2.23
C ASN A 43 -16.05 14.66 -3.05
N ALA A 44 -17.23 14.13 -2.71
CA ALA A 44 -18.48 14.45 -3.40
C ALA A 44 -18.87 15.95 -3.34
N SER A 45 -18.41 16.68 -2.31
CA SER A 45 -18.64 18.13 -2.21
C SER A 45 -17.59 18.97 -2.97
N GLY A 46 -16.68 18.32 -3.72
CA GLY A 46 -15.63 18.97 -4.48
C GLY A 46 -14.40 19.41 -3.65
N HIS A 47 -14.40 19.18 -2.35
CA HIS A 47 -13.29 19.52 -1.46
C HIS A 47 -12.14 18.54 -1.60
N VAL A 48 -10.91 19.07 -1.60
CA VAL A 48 -9.72 18.24 -1.57
C VAL A 48 -9.54 17.68 -0.16
N VAL A 49 -9.49 16.36 -0.05
CA VAL A 49 -9.29 15.61 1.18
C VAL A 49 -7.93 14.93 1.13
N LEU A 50 -7.22 14.97 2.25
CA LEU A 50 -6.06 14.14 2.55
C LEU A 50 -6.51 13.07 3.54
N ASP A 51 -6.53 11.81 3.12
CA ASP A 51 -6.87 10.66 3.95
C ASP A 51 -5.60 9.88 4.28
N THR A 52 -5.35 9.68 5.58
CA THR A 52 -4.17 8.98 6.09
C THR A 52 -4.58 7.89 7.05
N PHE A 53 -3.97 6.71 6.94
CA PHE A 53 -4.23 5.59 7.84
C PHE A 53 -3.00 4.73 8.05
N GLN A 54 -3.07 3.88 9.07
CA GLN A 54 -2.01 2.96 9.46
C GLN A 54 -2.61 1.63 9.90
N GLU A 55 -2.03 0.53 9.42
CA GLU A 55 -2.44 -0.83 9.72
C GLU A 55 -1.24 -1.63 10.24
N PHE A 56 -1.48 -2.49 11.25
CA PHE A 56 -0.47 -3.34 11.85
C PHE A 56 -0.81 -4.80 11.56
N ASN A 57 0.13 -5.53 10.97
CA ASN A 57 -0.09 -6.89 10.51
C ASN A 57 1.01 -7.81 11.03
N GLU A 58 0.63 -8.72 11.94
CA GLU A 58 1.56 -9.75 12.41
C GLU A 58 1.76 -10.84 11.35
N VAL A 59 3.03 -11.21 11.14
CA VAL A 59 3.47 -12.20 10.17
C VAL A 59 4.35 -13.24 10.88
N GLN A 60 4.02 -14.52 10.70
CA GLN A 60 4.76 -15.65 11.29
C GLN A 60 6.26 -15.56 10.97
N LYS A 61 7.12 -15.95 11.92
CA LYS A 61 8.58 -15.79 11.81
C LYS A 61 9.20 -16.54 10.64
N GLU A 62 8.58 -17.59 10.10
CA GLU A 62 9.03 -18.32 8.93
C GLU A 62 8.80 -17.51 7.65
N ASN A 63 7.74 -16.71 7.62
CA ASN A 63 7.36 -15.92 6.46
C ASN A 63 8.22 -14.66 6.34
N LYS A 64 8.67 -14.37 5.11
CA LYS A 64 9.46 -13.19 4.73
C LYS A 64 8.75 -12.34 3.70
N ALA A 65 7.45 -12.55 3.57
CA ALA A 65 6.59 -11.87 2.64
C ALA A 65 5.24 -11.57 3.30
N PHE A 66 4.66 -10.44 2.91
CA PHE A 66 3.31 -10.00 3.28
C PHE A 66 2.61 -9.49 2.03
N LYS A 67 1.37 -9.93 1.81
CA LYS A 67 0.50 -9.46 0.74
C LYS A 67 -0.81 -8.97 1.35
N SER A 68 -1.25 -7.78 0.98
CA SER A 68 -2.55 -7.24 1.39
C SER A 68 -3.23 -6.52 0.23
N THR A 69 -4.55 -6.56 0.22
CA THR A 69 -5.39 -5.75 -0.67
C THR A 69 -5.34 -4.30 -0.21
N VAL A 70 -5.22 -3.38 -1.14
CA VAL A 70 -5.01 -1.95 -0.86
C VAL A 70 -5.96 -1.07 -1.67
N ARG A 71 -6.17 0.16 -1.19
CA ARG A 71 -6.98 1.17 -1.87
C ARG A 71 -6.25 1.63 -3.13
N PRO A 72 -6.98 1.95 -4.21
CA PRO A 72 -6.40 2.57 -5.41
C PRO A 72 -5.87 3.97 -5.12
N ASN A 73 -5.03 4.49 -6.02
CA ASN A 73 -4.56 5.89 -5.99
C ASN A 73 -4.06 6.36 -4.61
N THR A 74 -3.35 5.48 -3.91
CA THR A 74 -2.90 5.68 -2.53
C THR A 74 -1.40 5.45 -2.46
N ARG A 75 -0.68 6.40 -1.85
CA ARG A 75 0.74 6.26 -1.56
C ARG A 75 0.90 5.41 -0.32
N TYR A 76 1.62 4.30 -0.45
CA TYR A 76 1.92 3.42 0.65
C TYR A 76 3.39 3.52 1.07
N ALA A 77 3.61 3.45 2.37
CA ALA A 77 4.91 3.21 2.99
C ALA A 77 4.80 2.01 3.93
N VAL A 78 5.88 1.23 4.04
CA VAL A 78 5.94 0.10 4.95
C VAL A 78 7.15 0.18 5.86
N THR A 79 6.95 -0.21 7.12
CA THR A 79 8.04 -0.54 8.04
C THR A 79 7.80 -1.92 8.65
N VAL A 80 8.89 -2.60 9.02
CA VAL A 80 8.84 -3.94 9.62
C VAL A 80 9.68 -3.95 10.89
N CYS A 81 9.16 -4.54 11.96
CA CYS A 81 9.93 -4.85 13.16
C CYS A 81 9.89 -6.35 13.46
N THR A 82 10.87 -6.83 14.21
CA THR A 82 10.83 -8.18 14.81
C THR A 82 10.11 -8.14 16.14
N VAL A 83 9.24 -9.12 16.36
CA VAL A 83 8.53 -9.31 17.62
C VAL A 83 9.21 -10.42 18.42
N ASN A 84 9.49 -10.16 19.69
CA ASN A 84 9.93 -11.14 20.69
C ASN A 84 9.01 -11.08 21.94
N LYS A 85 9.36 -11.79 23.02
CA LYS A 85 8.56 -11.79 24.26
C LYS A 85 8.33 -10.41 24.89
N ALA A 86 9.20 -9.43 24.63
CA ALA A 86 9.07 -8.07 25.13
C ALA A 86 8.25 -7.17 24.18
N GLY A 87 7.91 -7.66 22.98
CA GLY A 87 7.16 -6.94 21.95
C GLY A 87 7.97 -6.66 20.68
N CYS A 88 7.49 -5.68 19.93
CA CYS A 88 8.11 -5.19 18.70
C CYS A 88 9.39 -4.41 19.02
N GLY A 89 10.51 -4.82 18.41
CA GLY A 89 11.77 -4.09 18.47
C GLY A 89 11.79 -2.84 17.57
N PRO A 90 12.97 -2.26 17.31
CA PRO A 90 13.09 -1.13 16.39
C PRO A 90 12.59 -1.47 14.98
N SER A 91 11.79 -0.58 14.40
CA SER A 91 11.33 -0.70 13.02
C SER A 91 12.46 -0.48 12.02
N SER A 92 12.33 -1.11 10.86
CA SER A 92 13.20 -0.90 9.70
C SER A 92 13.21 0.58 9.28
N ARG A 93 14.37 1.08 8.86
CA ARG A 93 14.47 2.42 8.30
C ARG A 93 13.66 2.54 6.99
N PRO A 94 12.83 3.58 6.83
CA PRO A 94 12.14 3.84 5.56
C PRO A 94 13.12 4.09 4.42
N THR A 95 12.85 3.53 3.24
CA THR A 95 13.63 3.74 2.01
C THR A 95 12.68 3.89 0.83
N ASP A 96 13.17 4.29 -0.34
CA ASP A 96 12.31 4.35 -1.53
C ASP A 96 11.80 2.97 -1.94
N LYS A 97 12.53 1.90 -1.62
CA LYS A 97 12.10 0.51 -1.83
C LYS A 97 11.00 0.05 -0.87
N SER A 98 10.75 0.80 0.21
CA SER A 98 9.67 0.56 1.17
C SER A 98 8.44 1.42 0.89
N LYS A 99 8.34 2.01 -0.31
CA LYS A 99 7.21 2.83 -0.74
C LYS A 99 6.70 2.35 -2.10
N CYS A 100 5.41 2.55 -2.37
CA CYS A 100 4.82 2.40 -3.69
C CYS A 100 3.54 3.23 -3.81
N MET A 101 3.12 3.47 -5.04
CA MET A 101 1.83 4.08 -5.35
C MET A 101 0.93 2.99 -5.92
N SER A 102 -0.24 2.77 -5.33
CA SER A 102 -1.21 1.86 -5.94
C SER A 102 -1.78 2.49 -7.22
N PRO A 103 -1.96 1.71 -8.30
CA PRO A 103 -2.59 2.21 -9.50
C PRO A 103 -4.00 2.78 -9.22
N PRO A 104 -4.47 3.75 -10.01
CA PRO A 104 -5.85 4.17 -9.95
C PRO A 104 -6.77 3.02 -10.38
N SER A 105 -8.00 3.00 -9.88
CA SER A 105 -9.03 2.09 -10.39
C SER A 105 -9.47 2.51 -11.78
N VAL A 106 -9.82 1.53 -12.62
CA VAL A 106 -10.49 1.80 -13.89
C VAL A 106 -11.85 2.44 -13.58
N PRO A 107 -12.26 3.53 -14.27
CA PRO A 107 -13.59 4.08 -14.14
C PRO A 107 -14.66 3.02 -14.40
N SER A 108 -15.72 2.99 -13.59
CA SER A 108 -16.81 2.02 -13.75
C SER A 108 -17.63 2.21 -15.04
N SER A 109 -17.55 3.39 -15.65
CA SER A 109 -18.14 3.69 -16.96
C SER A 109 -17.33 4.77 -17.67
N MET A 110 -17.22 4.64 -18.99
CA MET A 110 -16.74 5.72 -19.86
C MET A 110 -17.89 6.73 -19.99
N PRO A 111 -17.65 8.04 -19.78
CA PRO A 111 -18.64 9.04 -20.15
C PRO A 111 -18.96 8.91 -21.64
N GLU A 112 -20.23 8.99 -22.00
CA GLU A 112 -20.64 9.06 -23.40
C GLU A 112 -20.26 10.45 -23.93
N PHE A 113 -19.47 10.49 -25.00
CA PHE A 113 -19.06 11.73 -25.65
C PHE A 113 -19.69 11.79 -27.04
N GLU A 114 -20.41 12.87 -27.33
CA GLU A 114 -20.82 13.17 -28.70
C GLU A 114 -19.73 13.97 -29.41
N LEU A 115 -19.19 13.40 -30.49
CA LEU A 115 -18.24 14.08 -31.36
C LEU A 115 -19.00 14.95 -32.35
N ASN A 116 -18.95 16.26 -32.16
CA ASN A 116 -19.49 17.21 -33.13
C ASN A 116 -18.44 17.51 -34.20
N THR A 117 -18.81 17.41 -35.47
CA THR A 117 -18.02 17.97 -36.57
C THR A 117 -17.99 19.49 -36.44
N MET A 118 -16.80 20.07 -36.45
CA MET A 118 -16.65 21.52 -36.59
C MET A 118 -17.18 21.93 -37.97
N GLU A 119 -18.29 22.65 -38.01
CA GLU A 119 -18.71 23.34 -39.23
C GLU A 119 -17.71 24.47 -39.50
N GLY A 120 -16.88 24.28 -40.54
CA GLY A 120 -15.99 25.31 -41.03
C GLY A 120 -16.79 26.41 -41.71
N HIS A 121 -16.55 27.66 -41.30
CA HIS A 121 -16.93 28.86 -42.04
C HIS A 121 -15.85 29.23 -43.05
#